data_AF-A0A7T5EMH3-F1
#
_entry.id   AF-A0A7T5EMH3-F1
#
_cell.length_a   1.000
_cell.length_b   1.000
_cell.length_c   1.000
_cell.angle_alpha   90.00
_cell.angle_beta   90.00
_cell.angle_gamma   90.00
#
_symmetry.space_group_name_H-M   'P 1'
#
loop_
_entity.id
_entity.type
_entity.pdbx_description
1 polymer ?
#
loop_
_entity_poly.entity_id
_entity_poly.type
_entity_poly.pdbx_seq_one_letter_code
_entity_poly.pdbx_strand_id
1 'polypeptide(L)'
;MKHLFYSDVCIEEIKGKASIEARKKIGRLRMRTMLLLALLLAGGALLFTKGLYVEWAEMIVVVLASCMIAVIIHAAYGKRNGFSRILAAFSAFGLYWAFSLFDLTSDHYLYYLPQEGVFYDGRPLTLGEKMNEFVDDLFVWSWVAPLVSGSLSLLFARSKT
;
A
#
# COMPACT_ATOMS: atom_id res chain seq x y z
N MET A 1 -35.12 -6.07 -47.56
CA MET A 1 -33.85 -5.39 -47.20
C MET A 1 -33.79 -4.84 -45.76
N LYS A 2 -34.89 -4.48 -45.09
CA LYS A 2 -34.85 -3.94 -43.70
C LYS A 2 -34.37 -4.93 -42.61
N HIS A 3 -34.47 -6.24 -42.83
CA HIS A 3 -34.06 -7.25 -41.83
C HIS A 3 -32.55 -7.43 -41.68
N LEU A 4 -31.75 -7.12 -42.70
CA LEU A 4 -30.28 -7.24 -42.64
C LEU A 4 -29.65 -6.12 -41.80
N PHE A 5 -30.21 -4.91 -41.86
CA PHE A 5 -29.71 -3.76 -41.10
C PHE A 5 -29.85 -3.92 -39.58
N TYR A 6 -30.88 -4.63 -39.11
CA TYR A 6 -31.10 -4.86 -37.67
C TYR A 6 -30.12 -5.88 -37.07
N SER A 7 -29.63 -6.81 -37.90
CA SER A 7 -28.60 -7.79 -37.51
C SER A 7 -27.26 -7.10 -37.24
N ASP A 8 -26.84 -6.21 -38.14
CA ASP A 8 -25.51 -5.59 -38.05
C ASP A 8 -25.39 -4.60 -36.88
N VAL A 9 -26.44 -3.83 -36.58
CA VAL A 9 -26.49 -2.93 -35.42
C VAL A 9 -26.40 -3.69 -34.09
N CYS A 10 -27.07 -4.84 -33.99
CA CYS A 10 -27.03 -5.67 -32.79
C CYS A 10 -25.64 -6.29 -32.56
N ILE A 11 -24.97 -6.71 -33.64
CA ILE A 11 -23.61 -7.28 -33.58
C ILE A 11 -22.57 -6.22 -33.15
N GLU A 12 -22.66 -4.99 -33.66
CA GLU A 12 -21.83 -3.86 -33.24
C GLU A 12 -22.00 -3.54 -31.75
N GLU A 13 -23.24 -3.53 -31.25
CA GLU A 13 -23.53 -3.25 -29.84
C GLU A 13 -22.99 -4.35 -28.90
N ILE A 14 -23.10 -5.61 -29.30
CA ILE A 14 -22.56 -6.76 -28.56
C ILE A 14 -21.02 -6.70 -28.54
N LYS A 15 -20.37 -6.40 -29.68
CA LYS A 15 -18.91 -6.21 -29.75
C LYS A 15 -18.45 -5.03 -28.88
N GLY A 16 -19.21 -3.94 -28.86
CA GLY A 16 -18.96 -2.78 -27.99
C GLY A 16 -19.00 -3.14 -26.51
N LYS A 17 -20.06 -3.83 -26.06
CA LYS A 17 -20.20 -4.30 -24.67
C LYS A 17 -19.09 -5.28 -24.27
N ALA A 18 -18.78 -6.25 -25.13
CA ALA A 18 -17.70 -7.21 -24.90
C ALA A 18 -16.32 -6.53 -24.79
N SER A 19 -16.06 -5.51 -25.61
CA SER A 19 -14.81 -4.72 -25.55
C SER A 19 -14.70 -3.92 -24.25
N ILE A 20 -15.79 -3.31 -23.79
CA ILE A 20 -15.83 -2.56 -22.52
C ILE A 20 -15.58 -3.51 -21.33
N GLU A 21 -16.22 -4.67 -21.34
CA GLU A 21 -16.07 -5.67 -20.28
C GLU A 21 -14.66 -6.27 -20.24
N ALA A 22 -14.07 -6.56 -21.41
CA ALA A 22 -12.68 -6.98 -21.52
C ALA A 22 -11.73 -5.92 -20.96
N ARG A 23 -11.91 -4.64 -21.30
CA ARG A 23 -11.10 -3.53 -20.75
C ARG A 23 -11.23 -3.40 -19.23
N LYS A 24 -12.43 -3.55 -18.67
CA LYS A 24 -12.66 -3.56 -17.22
C LYS A 24 -11.95 -4.74 -16.54
N LYS A 25 -11.99 -5.93 -17.15
CA LYS A 25 -11.32 -7.13 -16.63
C LYS A 25 -9.80 -6.97 -16.63
N ILE A 26 -9.22 -6.47 -17.72
CA ILE A 26 -7.78 -6.18 -17.84
C ILE A 26 -7.36 -5.11 -16.82
N GLY A 27 -8.15 -4.06 -16.66
CA GLY A 27 -7.89 -3.00 -15.66
C GLY A 27 -7.86 -3.53 -14.23
N ARG A 28 -8.82 -4.40 -13.85
CA ARG A 28 -8.84 -5.06 -12.54
C ARG A 28 -7.64 -5.98 -12.33
N LEU A 29 -7.25 -6.74 -13.36
CA LEU A 29 -6.09 -7.62 -13.28
C LEU A 29 -4.79 -6.81 -13.06
N ARG A 30 -4.55 -5.78 -13.88
CA ARG A 30 -3.37 -4.91 -13.77
C ARG A 30 -3.26 -4.27 -12.38
N MET A 31 -4.37 -3.81 -11.83
CA MET A 31 -4.42 -3.21 -10.49
C MET A 31 -4.06 -4.22 -9.40
N ARG A 32 -4.59 -5.44 -9.45
CA ARG A 32 -4.24 -6.51 -8.52
C ARG A 32 -2.75 -6.85 -8.61
N THR A 33 -2.22 -6.97 -9.82
CA THR A 33 -0.79 -7.22 -10.04
C THR A 33 0.07 -6.09 -9.45
N MET A 34 -0.32 -4.82 -9.63
CA MET A 34 0.38 -3.67 -9.05
C MET A 34 0.35 -3.68 -7.52
N LEU A 35 -0.80 -4.01 -6.91
CA LEU A 35 -0.93 -4.12 -5.45
C LEU A 35 -0.05 -5.23 -4.89
N LEU A 36 -0.09 -6.42 -5.50
CA LEU A 36 0.73 -7.55 -5.09
C LEU A 36 2.23 -7.24 -5.23
N LEU A 37 2.62 -6.63 -6.34
CA LEU A 37 4.02 -6.23 -6.56
C LEU A 37 4.46 -5.21 -5.50
N ALA A 38 3.64 -4.20 -5.20
CA ALA A 38 3.96 -3.20 -4.18
C ALA A 38 4.11 -3.82 -2.79
N LEU A 39 3.20 -4.75 -2.42
CA LEU A 39 3.28 -5.49 -1.16
C LEU A 39 4.55 -6.36 -1.08
N LEU A 40 4.89 -7.08 -2.16
CA LEU A 40 6.08 -7.93 -2.21
C LEU A 40 7.37 -7.10 -2.16
N LEU A 41 7.43 -5.98 -2.86
CA LEU A 41 8.59 -5.09 -2.84
C LEU A 41 8.77 -4.44 -1.47
N ALA A 42 7.68 -3.99 -0.83
CA ALA A 42 7.72 -3.41 0.51
C ALA A 42 8.16 -4.44 1.54
N GLY A 43 7.50 -5.61 1.60
CA GLY A 43 7.86 -6.67 2.52
C GLY A 43 9.27 -7.21 2.27
N GLY A 44 9.66 -7.34 1.00
CA GLY A 44 11.02 -7.73 0.64
C GLY A 44 12.06 -6.71 1.11
N ALA A 45 11.84 -5.41 0.86
CA ALA A 45 12.76 -4.35 1.29
C ALA A 45 12.97 -4.37 2.81
N LEU A 46 11.88 -4.51 3.58
CA LEU A 46 11.92 -4.57 5.06
C LEU A 46 12.67 -5.80 5.56
N LEU A 47 12.54 -6.96 4.90
CA LEU A 47 13.30 -8.16 5.30
C LEU A 47 14.80 -8.07 5.02
N PHE A 48 15.23 -7.21 4.08
CA PHE A 48 16.64 -7.07 3.71
C PHE A 48 17.36 -5.94 4.43
N THR A 49 16.62 -4.96 4.97
CA THR A 49 17.19 -3.99 5.89
C THR A 49 17.43 -4.69 7.23
N LYS A 50 18.61 -4.47 7.81
CA LYS A 50 18.99 -5.06 9.08
C LYS A 50 19.03 -3.94 10.11
N GLY A 51 17.87 -3.60 10.67
CA GLY A 51 17.76 -2.68 11.78
C GLY A 51 17.78 -3.43 13.11
N LEU A 52 18.60 -2.98 14.06
CA LEU A 52 18.35 -3.31 15.48
C LEU A 52 17.22 -2.45 16.07
N TYR A 53 16.95 -1.33 15.39
CA TYR A 53 15.93 -0.32 15.59
C TYR A 53 15.28 -0.04 14.24
N VAL A 54 14.04 0.47 14.24
CA VAL A 54 13.43 1.03 13.03
C VAL A 54 14.29 2.21 12.59
N GLU A 55 15.16 2.00 11.62
CA GLU A 55 16.05 3.04 11.12
C GLU A 55 15.22 4.06 10.35
N TRP A 56 15.67 5.32 10.33
CA TRP A 56 15.03 6.38 9.56
C TRP A 56 14.82 5.99 8.08
N ALA A 57 15.72 5.17 7.53
CA ALA A 57 15.58 4.61 6.19
C ALA A 57 14.38 3.65 6.06
N GLU A 58 14.16 2.76 7.03
CA GLU A 58 13.04 1.81 7.05
C GLU A 58 11.72 2.56 7.20
N MET A 59 11.65 3.57 8.09
CA MET A 59 10.46 4.42 8.21
C MET A 59 10.11 5.09 6.88
N ILE A 60 11.09 5.62 6.15
CA ILE A 60 10.88 6.22 4.83
C ILE A 60 10.34 5.18 3.85
N VAL A 61 10.90 3.96 3.83
CA VAL A 61 10.43 2.87 2.97
C VAL A 61 8.98 2.51 3.30
N VAL A 62 8.62 2.38 4.57
CA VAL A 62 7.25 2.09 5.02
C VAL A 62 6.28 3.20 4.63
N VAL A 63 6.66 4.46 4.83
CA VAL A 63 5.85 5.63 4.42
C VAL A 63 5.63 5.63 2.91
N LEU A 64 6.68 5.41 2.11
CA LEU A 64 6.56 5.38 0.65
C LEU A 64 5.69 4.21 0.17
N ALA A 65 5.90 3.01 0.72
CA ALA A 65 5.13 1.82 0.40
C ALA A 65 3.64 2.00 0.72
N SER A 66 3.33 2.46 1.94
CA SER A 66 1.94 2.72 2.37
C SER A 66 1.27 3.80 1.50
N CYS A 67 2.00 4.86 1.16
CA CYS A 67 1.50 5.91 0.26
C CYS A 67 1.22 5.39 -1.15
N MET A 68 2.13 4.59 -1.72
CA MET A 68 1.94 4.02 -3.06
C MET A 68 0.71 3.11 -3.12
N ILE A 69 0.57 2.22 -2.14
CA ILE A 69 -0.59 1.31 -2.07
C ILE A 69 -1.89 2.11 -1.89
N ALA A 70 -1.88 3.12 -1.02
CA ALA A 70 -3.03 4.01 -0.82
C ALA A 70 -3.43 4.76 -2.10
N VAL A 71 -2.46 5.24 -2.89
CA VAL A 71 -2.73 5.88 -4.18
C VAL A 71 -3.30 4.89 -5.20
N ILE A 72 -2.84 3.63 -5.21
CA ILE A 72 -3.41 2.58 -6.06
C ILE A 72 -4.87 2.29 -5.65
N ILE A 73 -5.17 2.23 -4.34
CA ILE A 73 -6.53 2.09 -3.81
C ILE A 73 -7.39 3.29 -4.25
N HIS A 74 -6.91 4.53 -4.08
CA HIS A 74 -7.64 5.72 -4.54
C HIS A 74 -7.96 5.66 -6.04
N ALA A 75 -6.99 5.24 -6.86
CA ALA A 75 -7.19 5.09 -8.30
C ALA A 75 -8.22 4.00 -8.66
N ALA A 76 -8.33 2.95 -7.84
CA ALA A 76 -9.26 1.84 -8.02
C ALA A 76 -10.72 2.23 -7.74
N TYR A 77 -10.97 2.98 -6.66
CA TYR A 77 -12.30 3.33 -6.19
C TYR A 77 -12.86 4.63 -6.80
N GLY A 78 -12.11 5.27 -7.70
CA GLY A 78 -12.57 6.38 -8.51
C GLY A 78 -12.10 7.75 -8.00
N LYS A 79 -11.42 8.49 -8.89
CA LYS A 79 -10.70 9.75 -8.60
C LYS A 79 -11.58 10.95 -8.17
N ARG A 80 -12.90 10.85 -8.30
CA ARG A 80 -13.84 11.99 -8.15
C ARG A 80 -14.67 11.97 -6.87
N ASN A 81 -14.62 10.90 -6.08
CA ASN A 81 -15.38 10.82 -4.84
C ASN A 81 -14.52 11.27 -3.65
N GLY A 82 -15.01 12.21 -2.82
CA GLY A 82 -14.31 12.58 -1.58
C GLY A 82 -14.08 11.38 -0.66
N PHE A 83 -14.99 10.41 -0.68
CA PHE A 83 -14.89 9.18 0.09
C PHE A 83 -13.66 8.32 -0.29
N SER A 84 -13.29 8.24 -1.57
CA SER A 84 -12.14 7.43 -1.99
C SER A 84 -10.81 8.02 -1.53
N ARG A 85 -10.74 9.35 -1.31
CA ARG A 85 -9.58 10.02 -0.72
C ARG A 85 -9.44 9.73 0.77
N ILE A 86 -10.55 9.79 1.49
CA ILE A 86 -10.60 9.45 2.92
C ILE A 86 -10.17 7.99 3.08
N LEU A 87 -10.76 7.08 2.29
CA LEU A 87 -10.40 5.66 2.32
C LEU A 87 -8.91 5.43 2.04
N ALA A 88 -8.33 6.15 1.08
CA ALA A 88 -6.91 6.05 0.78
C ALA A 88 -6.03 6.55 1.94
N ALA A 89 -6.36 7.67 2.56
CA ALA A 89 -5.63 8.19 3.72
C ALA A 89 -5.67 7.21 4.90
N PHE A 90 -6.86 6.68 5.25
CA PHE A 90 -6.99 5.66 6.30
C PHE A 90 -6.27 4.36 5.93
N SER A 91 -6.26 3.97 4.66
CA SER A 91 -5.49 2.82 4.19
C SER A 91 -3.99 3.05 4.37
N ALA A 92 -3.47 4.26 4.06
CA ALA A 92 -2.07 4.60 4.27
C ALA A 92 -1.69 4.51 5.75
N PHE A 93 -2.53 5.04 6.65
CA PHE A 93 -2.36 4.95 8.09
C PHE A 93 -2.30 3.48 8.54
N GLY A 94 -3.30 2.67 8.18
CA GLY A 94 -3.36 1.27 8.60
C GLY A 94 -2.21 0.43 8.03
N LEU A 95 -1.81 0.68 6.77
CA LEU A 95 -0.69 -0.01 6.14
C LEU A 95 0.66 0.37 6.77
N TYR A 96 0.84 1.64 7.16
CA TYR A 96 2.03 2.06 7.88
C TYR A 96 2.20 1.28 9.17
N TRP A 97 1.13 1.17 9.97
CA TRP A 97 1.13 0.36 11.20
C TRP A 97 1.43 -1.11 10.92
N ALA A 98 0.75 -1.70 9.93
CA ALA A 98 0.93 -3.11 9.58
C ALA A 98 2.38 -3.43 9.16
N PHE A 99 2.98 -2.59 8.32
CA PHE A 99 4.35 -2.78 7.87
C PHE A 99 5.37 -2.54 8.98
N SER A 100 5.19 -1.49 9.79
CA SER A 100 6.11 -1.19 10.89
C SER A 100 6.09 -2.28 11.97
N LEU A 101 4.91 -2.85 12.26
CA LEU A 101 4.80 -4.00 13.16
C LEU A 101 5.40 -5.27 12.56
N PHE A 102 5.20 -5.50 11.25
CA PHE A 102 5.80 -6.62 10.55
C PHE A 102 7.32 -6.55 10.56
N ASP A 103 7.87 -5.38 10.29
CA ASP A 103 9.31 -5.07 10.32
C ASP A 103 9.90 -5.33 11.71
N LEU A 104 9.36 -4.66 12.75
CA LEU A 104 9.77 -4.83 14.14
C LEU A 104 9.72 -6.29 14.60
N THR A 105 8.65 -7.01 14.22
CA THR A 105 8.49 -8.43 14.56
C THR A 105 9.52 -9.28 13.83
N SER A 106 9.71 -9.04 12.53
CA SER A 106 10.64 -9.79 11.70
C SER A 106 12.08 -9.60 12.17
N ASP A 107 12.48 -8.36 12.45
CA ASP A 107 13.81 -8.06 12.98
C ASP A 107 14.04 -8.67 14.35
N HIS A 108 13.02 -8.63 15.21
CA HIS A 108 13.10 -9.26 16.52
C HIS A 108 13.40 -10.77 16.40
N TYR A 109 12.70 -11.49 15.53
CA TYR A 109 12.86 -12.95 15.43
C TYR A 109 14.00 -13.40 14.52
N LEU A 110 14.31 -12.66 13.46
CA LEU A 110 15.31 -13.05 12.46
C LEU A 110 16.71 -12.56 12.81
N TYR A 111 16.83 -11.39 13.45
CA TYR A 111 18.12 -10.75 13.68
C TYR A 111 18.45 -10.57 15.16
N TYR A 112 17.47 -10.23 16.01
CA TYR A 112 17.72 -9.95 17.42
C TYR A 112 17.78 -11.21 18.29
N LEU A 113 16.75 -12.06 18.25
CA LEU A 113 16.69 -13.29 19.06
C LEU A 113 17.83 -14.29 18.76
N PRO A 114 18.25 -14.49 17.50
CA PRO A 114 19.33 -15.43 17.17
C PRO A 114 20.73 -14.92 17.51
N GLN A 115 20.89 -13.62 17.75
CA GLN A 115 22.17 -13.02 18.13
C GLN A 115 22.24 -12.96 19.66
N GLU A 116 22.88 -13.96 20.28
CA GLU A 116 23.10 -14.09 21.74
C GLU A 116 23.97 -12.97 22.39
N GLY A 117 23.97 -11.75 21.83
CA GLY A 117 24.91 -10.69 22.20
C GLY A 117 24.34 -9.27 22.22
N VAL A 118 23.12 -9.02 21.74
CA VAL A 118 22.58 -7.64 21.70
C VAL A 118 21.79 -7.34 22.98
N PHE A 119 22.55 -7.21 24.06
CA PHE A 119 22.03 -6.84 25.37
C PHE A 119 21.81 -5.33 25.42
N TYR A 120 20.55 -4.91 25.49
CA TYR A 120 20.22 -3.58 26.00
C TYR A 120 20.15 -3.70 27.52
N ASP A 121 20.95 -2.90 28.22
CA ASP A 121 21.07 -2.93 29.69
C ASP A 121 21.36 -4.33 30.28
N GLY A 122 22.13 -5.16 29.56
CA GLY A 122 22.59 -6.46 30.06
C GLY A 122 21.59 -7.62 29.93
N ARG A 123 20.40 -7.42 29.31
CA ARG A 123 19.44 -8.51 29.02
C ARG A 123 18.84 -8.39 27.61
N PRO A 124 18.34 -9.50 27.03
CA PRO A 124 17.53 -9.41 25.82
C PRO A 124 16.19 -8.74 26.14
N LEU A 125 15.83 -7.72 25.37
CA LEU A 125 14.51 -7.10 25.44
C LEU A 125 13.49 -8.01 24.77
N THR A 126 12.32 -8.16 25.38
CA THR A 126 11.18 -8.84 24.77
C THR A 126 10.61 -8.00 23.63
N LEU A 127 9.89 -8.64 22.70
CA LEU A 127 9.18 -7.92 21.63
C LEU A 127 8.22 -6.85 22.19
N GLY A 128 7.55 -7.14 23.30
CA GLY A 128 6.61 -6.19 23.93
C GLY A 128 7.30 -4.95 24.49
N GLU A 129 8.49 -5.09 25.06
CA GLU A 129 9.29 -3.95 25.55
C GLU A 129 9.75 -3.07 24.38
N LYS A 130 10.24 -3.68 23.29
CA LYS A 130 10.56 -2.94 22.07
C LYS A 130 9.33 -2.21 21.52
N MET A 131 8.19 -2.88 21.41
CA MET A 131 6.95 -2.26 20.93
C MET A 131 6.54 -1.04 21.76
N ASN A 132 6.70 -1.10 23.09
CA ASN A 132 6.41 0.03 23.96
C ASN A 132 7.38 1.19 23.75
N GLU A 133 8.66 0.93 23.51
CA GLU A 133 9.64 1.98 23.19
C GLU A 133 9.32 2.67 21.86
N PHE A 134 8.85 1.92 20.87
CA PHE A 134 8.56 2.46 19.53
C PHE A 134 7.17 3.04 19.36
N VAL A 135 6.24 2.85 20.32
CA VAL A 135 4.81 3.17 20.11
C VAL A 135 4.59 4.65 19.80
N ASP A 136 5.36 5.53 20.43
CA ASP A 136 5.24 6.98 20.25
C ASP A 136 5.73 7.38 18.85
N ASP A 137 6.88 6.86 18.42
CA ASP A 137 7.42 7.10 17.07
C ASP A 137 6.48 6.51 16.00
N LEU A 138 6.01 5.28 16.19
CA LEU A 138 4.99 4.64 15.35
C LEU A 138 3.76 5.53 15.20
N PHE A 139 3.26 6.08 16.30
CA PHE A 139 2.08 6.93 16.28
C PHE A 139 2.36 8.23 15.52
N VAL A 140 3.47 8.92 15.79
CA VAL A 140 3.83 10.18 15.12
C VAL A 140 3.97 9.97 13.61
N TRP A 141 4.73 8.96 13.19
CA TRP A 141 4.97 8.68 11.77
C TRP A 141 3.75 8.13 11.04
N SER A 142 2.82 7.48 11.75
CA SER A 142 1.56 7.04 11.16
C SER A 142 0.70 8.17 10.62
N TRP A 143 0.89 9.41 11.08
CA TRP A 143 0.24 10.60 10.53
C TRP A 143 0.93 11.17 9.29
N VAL A 144 2.20 10.87 9.08
CA VAL A 144 2.96 11.33 7.90
C VAL A 144 2.43 10.65 6.63
N ALA A 145 2.20 9.33 6.66
CA ALA A 145 1.70 8.55 5.53
C ALA A 145 0.33 9.05 4.97
N PRO A 146 -0.72 9.30 5.77
CA PRO A 146 -1.98 9.85 5.28
C PRO A 146 -1.84 11.27 4.73
N LEU A 147 -0.99 12.12 5.31
CA LEU A 147 -0.75 13.48 4.80
C LEU A 147 -0.07 13.45 3.42
N VAL A 148 0.97 12.64 3.26
CA VAL A 148 1.69 12.50 1.99
C VAL A 148 0.79 11.87 0.93
N SER A 149 0.09 10.78 1.24
CA SER A 149 -0.82 10.12 0.30
C SER A 149 -2.02 11.00 -0.09
N GLY A 150 -2.52 11.81 0.84
CA GLY A 150 -3.56 12.82 0.59
C GLY A 150 -3.09 13.88 -0.41
N SER A 151 -1.91 14.46 -0.18
CA SER A 151 -1.31 15.44 -1.10
C SER A 151 -1.04 14.86 -2.49
N LEU A 152 -0.47 13.65 -2.57
CA LEU A 152 -0.27 12.94 -3.84
C LEU A 152 -1.61 12.71 -4.56
N SER A 153 -2.63 12.28 -3.84
CA SER A 153 -3.97 12.06 -4.40
C SER A 153 -4.60 13.32 -4.98
N LEU A 154 -4.35 14.49 -4.37
CA LEU A 154 -4.78 15.79 -4.90
C LEU A 154 -4.04 16.16 -6.20
N LEU A 155 -2.72 15.94 -6.26
CA LEU A 155 -1.93 16.17 -7.48
C LEU A 155 -2.43 15.30 -8.65
N PHE A 156 -2.69 14.02 -8.40
CA PHE A 156 -3.22 13.09 -9.41
C PHE A 156 -4.68 13.34 -9.81
N ALA A 157 -5.42 14.11 -9.01
CA ALA A 157 -6.76 14.57 -9.35
C ALA A 157 -6.73 15.80 -10.28
N ARG A 158 -5.79 16.72 -10.07
CA ARG A 158 -5.62 17.94 -10.90
C ARG A 158 -5.02 17.67 -12.28
N SER A 159 -4.15 16.67 -12.43
CA SER A 159 -3.48 16.38 -13.71
C SER A 159 -4.40 15.89 -14.86
N LYS A 160 -5.69 15.65 -14.62
CA LYS A 160 -6.65 15.15 -15.62
C LYS A 160 -7.83 16.09 -15.91
N THR A 161 -7.75 17.34 -15.46
CA THR A 161 -8.60 18.46 -15.90
C THR A 161 -7.79 19.34 -16.83
#